data_AF-A0A6N2BBA1-F1
#
_entry.id   AF-A0A6N2BBA1-F1
#
_cell.length_a   1.000
_cell.length_b   1.000
_cell.length_c   1.000
_cell.angle_alpha   90.00
_cell.angle_beta   90.00
_cell.angle_gamma   90.00
#
_symmetry.space_group_name_H-M   'P 1'
#
loop_
_entity.id
_entity.type
_entity.pdbx_description
1 polymer ?
#
loop_
_entity_poly.entity_id
_entity_poly.type
_entity_poly.pdbx_seq_one_letter_code
_entity_poly.pdbx_strand_id
1 'polypeptide(L)'
;GVAEFSDRNRKLLSMMSALLLSLAPFIQVSRSRSLLLLVKPAVFLLAVVLGVLLHLSLFAFNALAISLLSTISGGSESSFSKKQNISAVLLVASQKTLPVMVAVVEQLGGALGESGLLVLPCIAAHLNQIIFDSFLVNVWFQKEHELKSA
;
A
#
# COMPACT_ATOMS: atom_id res chain seq x y z
N GLY A 1 -3.74 -32.23 11.10
CA GLY A 1 -3.28 -31.93 9.71
C GLY A 1 -2.65 -30.54 9.60
N VAL A 2 -2.19 -30.09 8.43
CA VAL A 2 -1.57 -28.74 8.26
C VAL A 2 -2.54 -27.62 8.63
N ALA A 3 -3.82 -27.75 8.26
CA ALA A 3 -4.87 -26.80 8.63
C ALA A 3 -5.03 -26.70 10.16
N GLU A 4 -5.17 -27.84 10.83
CA GLU A 4 -5.29 -27.94 12.29
C GLU A 4 -4.07 -27.38 13.04
N PHE A 5 -2.86 -27.60 12.52
CA PHE A 5 -1.64 -26.99 13.06
C PHE A 5 -1.65 -25.47 12.89
N SER A 6 -2.04 -24.98 11.71
CA SER A 6 -2.17 -23.54 11.44
C SER A 6 -3.18 -22.88 12.37
N ASP A 7 -4.35 -23.51 12.57
CA ASP A 7 -5.40 -23.00 13.43
C ASP A 7 -4.97 -22.96 14.90
N ARG A 8 -4.34 -24.03 15.38
CA ARG A 8 -3.80 -24.12 16.75
C ARG A 8 -2.74 -23.06 17.03
N ASN A 9 -1.95 -22.67 16.02
CA ASN A 9 -0.86 -21.71 16.15
C ASN A 9 -1.18 -20.32 15.55
N ARG A 10 -2.44 -20.04 15.19
CA ARG A 10 -2.84 -18.85 14.42
C ARG A 10 -2.30 -17.54 14.98
N LYS A 11 -2.35 -17.37 16.31
CA LYS A 11 -1.83 -16.15 16.98
C LYS A 11 -0.32 -16.00 16.82
N LEU A 12 0.43 -17.10 17.00
CA LEU A 12 1.89 -17.12 16.87
C LEU A 12 2.28 -16.87 15.42
N LEU A 13 1.66 -17.55 14.46
CA LEU A 13 1.90 -17.37 13.04
C LEU A 13 1.58 -15.94 12.57
N SER A 14 0.47 -15.35 13.05
CA SER A 14 0.12 -13.96 12.76
C SER A 14 1.15 -12.98 13.33
N MET A 15 1.62 -13.19 14.55
CA MET A 15 2.66 -12.36 15.17
C MET A 15 3.99 -12.48 14.43
N MET A 16 4.40 -13.70 14.08
CA MET A 16 5.61 -13.93 13.28
C MET A 16 5.50 -13.25 11.91
N SER A 17 4.35 -13.36 11.24
CA SER A 17 4.11 -12.70 9.96
C SER A 17 4.23 -11.18 10.08
N ALA A 18 3.62 -10.58 11.10
CA ALA A 18 3.73 -9.15 11.38
C ALA A 18 5.18 -8.71 11.64
N LEU A 19 5.93 -9.49 12.45
CA LEU A 19 7.34 -9.23 12.71
C LEU A 19 8.18 -9.30 11.43
N LEU A 20 8.05 -10.37 10.65
CA LEU A 20 8.78 -10.54 9.39
C LEU A 20 8.44 -9.44 8.38
N LEU A 21 7.16 -9.06 8.28
CA LEU A 21 6.72 -7.99 7.39
C LEU A 21 7.27 -6.63 7.83
N SER A 22 7.39 -6.39 9.14
CA SER A 22 7.99 -5.16 9.68
C SER A 22 9.48 -5.03 9.35
N LEU A 23 10.21 -6.14 9.15
CA LEU A 23 11.63 -6.10 8.76
C LEU A 23 11.82 -5.53 7.35
N ALA A 24 10.85 -5.70 6.45
CA ALA A 24 10.96 -5.23 5.07
C ALA A 24 11.25 -3.72 4.96
N PRO A 25 10.48 -2.81 5.58
CA PRO A 25 10.82 -1.38 5.56
C PRO A 25 12.16 -1.07 6.23
N PHE A 26 12.56 -1.77 7.29
CA PHE A 26 13.87 -1.57 7.94
C PHE A 26 15.06 -1.97 7.04
N ILE A 27 14.96 -3.09 6.32
CA ILE A 27 15.97 -3.51 5.34
C ILE A 27 16.11 -2.45 4.24
N GLN A 28 14.98 -1.91 3.79
CA GLN A 28 14.95 -0.93 2.70
C GLN A 28 15.55 0.41 3.12
N VAL A 29 15.22 0.90 4.32
CA VAL A 29 15.84 2.11 4.90
C VAL A 29 17.34 1.90 5.12
N SER A 30 17.76 0.73 5.63
CA SER A 30 19.17 0.41 5.87
C SER A 30 20.01 0.48 4.60
N ARG A 31 19.51 -0.10 3.49
CA ARG A 31 20.19 -0.10 2.19
C ARG A 31 20.34 1.30 1.58
N SER A 32 19.48 2.24 1.93
CA SER A 32 19.47 3.59 1.35
C SER A 32 20.10 4.67 2.24
N ARG A 33 20.73 4.29 3.36
CA ARG A 33 21.35 5.20 4.35
C ARG A 33 22.46 6.09 3.78
N SER A 34 23.41 5.55 3.02
CA SER A 34 24.51 6.36 2.46
C SER A 34 24.00 7.39 1.45
N LEU A 35 22.90 7.08 0.78
CA LEU A 35 22.28 7.92 -0.25
C LEU A 35 21.34 8.97 0.36
N LEU A 36 20.72 8.69 1.51
CA LEU A 36 19.99 9.67 2.33
C LEU A 36 20.79 10.96 2.58
N LEU A 37 22.10 10.84 2.79
CA LEU A 37 22.98 11.97 3.07
C LEU A 37 23.40 12.77 1.83
N LEU A 38 23.14 12.22 0.63
CA LEU A 38 23.55 12.80 -0.65
C LEU A 38 22.39 13.51 -1.37
N VAL A 39 21.13 13.21 -1.01
CA VAL A 39 19.95 13.81 -1.65
C VAL A 39 19.61 15.16 -1.01
N LYS A 40 19.45 16.18 -1.85
CA LYS A 40 18.96 17.50 -1.41
C LYS A 40 17.55 17.36 -0.82
N PRO A 41 17.28 17.86 0.41
CA PRO A 41 15.97 17.70 1.06
C PRO A 41 14.77 18.18 0.23
N ALA A 42 14.95 19.26 -0.55
CA ALA A 42 13.89 19.80 -1.40
C ALA A 42 13.47 18.82 -2.53
N VAL A 43 14.42 18.15 -3.17
CA VAL A 43 14.15 17.16 -4.23
C VAL A 43 13.48 15.92 -3.63
N PHE A 44 13.95 15.49 -2.47
CA PHE A 44 13.34 14.40 -1.72
C PHE A 44 11.88 14.70 -1.37
N LEU A 45 11.59 15.89 -0.84
CA LEU A 45 10.22 16.29 -0.48
C LEU A 45 9.31 16.36 -1.71
N LEU A 46 9.81 16.92 -2.82
CA LEU A 46 9.07 16.96 -4.08
C LEU A 46 8.70 15.55 -4.56
N ALA A 47 9.64 14.60 -4.51
CA ALA A 47 9.39 13.23 -4.92
C ALA A 47 8.39 12.51 -3.99
N VAL A 48 8.40 12.80 -2.68
CA VAL A 48 7.36 12.30 -1.76
C VAL A 48 5.99 12.86 -2.12
N VAL A 49 5.87 14.17 -2.38
CA VAL A 49 4.61 14.81 -2.79
C VAL A 49 4.09 14.19 -4.09
N LEU A 50 4.95 14.02 -5.09
CA LEU A 50 4.59 13.36 -6.35
C LEU A 50 4.12 11.91 -6.12
N GLY A 51 4.78 11.18 -5.21
CA GLY A 51 4.36 9.82 -4.82
C GLY A 51 2.97 9.79 -4.18
N VAL A 52 2.65 10.76 -3.32
CA VAL A 52 1.31 10.92 -2.72
C VAL A 52 0.28 11.27 -3.80
N LEU A 53 0.58 12.22 -4.70
CA LEU A 53 -0.32 12.59 -5.80
C LEU A 53 -0.61 11.42 -6.72
N LEU A 54 0.41 10.60 -7.03
CA LEU A 54 0.26 9.38 -7.81
C LEU A 54 -0.65 8.37 -7.09
N HIS A 55 -0.50 8.22 -5.76
CA HIS A 55 -1.38 7.37 -4.97
C HIS A 55 -2.84 7.81 -5.03
N LEU A 56 -3.11 9.11 -4.82
CA LEU A 56 -4.46 9.66 -4.90
C LEU A 56 -5.06 9.48 -6.29
N SER A 57 -4.26 9.65 -7.34
CA SER A 57 -4.69 9.45 -8.73
C SER A 57 -5.12 8.00 -9.00
N LEU A 58 -4.31 7.03 -8.57
CA LEU A 58 -4.65 5.61 -8.69
C LEU A 58 -5.85 5.22 -7.83
N PHE A 59 -5.96 5.78 -6.63
CA PHE A 59 -7.10 5.57 -5.75
C PHE A 59 -8.41 6.05 -6.41
N ALA A 60 -8.41 7.27 -6.97
CA ALA A 60 -9.57 7.80 -7.69
C ALA A 60 -9.90 6.97 -8.94
N PHE A 61 -8.89 6.60 -9.73
CA PHE A 61 -9.06 5.74 -10.90
C PHE A 61 -9.67 4.39 -10.55
N ASN A 62 -9.17 3.73 -9.50
CA ASN A 62 -9.69 2.44 -9.05
C ASN A 62 -11.12 2.55 -8.52
N ALA A 63 -11.48 3.65 -7.83
CA ALA A 63 -12.85 3.88 -7.39
C ALA A 63 -13.83 3.99 -8.57
N LEU A 64 -13.43 4.69 -9.65
CA LEU A 64 -14.19 4.76 -10.89
C LEU A 64 -14.28 3.39 -11.58
N ALA A 65 -13.16 2.67 -11.66
CA ALA A 65 -13.12 1.34 -12.27
C ALA A 65 -14.05 0.34 -11.55
N ILE A 66 -14.07 0.34 -10.21
CA ILE A 66 -14.98 -0.49 -9.41
C ILE A 66 -16.45 -0.12 -9.68
N SER A 67 -16.76 1.17 -9.82
CA SER A 67 -18.12 1.63 -10.14
C SER A 67 -18.57 1.13 -11.52
N LEU A 68 -17.69 1.19 -12.52
CA LEU A 68 -17.93 0.64 -13.86
C LEU A 68 -18.11 -0.87 -13.83
N LEU A 69 -17.22 -1.59 -13.14
CA LEU A 69 -17.31 -3.06 -12.98
C LEU A 69 -18.60 -3.48 -12.28
N SER A 70 -19.02 -2.76 -11.24
CA SER A 70 -20.29 -3.03 -10.57
C SER A 70 -21.46 -2.84 -11.53
N THR A 71 -21.45 -1.80 -12.35
CA THR A 71 -22.52 -1.52 -13.32
C THR A 71 -22.63 -2.63 -14.36
N ILE A 72 -21.50 -3.06 -14.93
CA ILE A 72 -21.45 -4.09 -15.98
C ILE A 72 -21.77 -5.49 -15.42
N SER A 73 -21.42 -5.75 -14.15
CA SER A 73 -21.58 -7.05 -13.49
C SER A 73 -22.93 -7.22 -12.76
N GLY A 74 -23.96 -6.43 -13.10
CA GLY A 74 -25.30 -6.57 -12.53
C GLY A 74 -25.72 -5.49 -11.52
N GLY A 75 -25.06 -4.33 -11.52
CA GLY A 75 -25.44 -3.17 -10.70
C GLY A 75 -25.38 -3.48 -9.21
N SER A 76 -26.49 -3.21 -8.51
CA SER A 76 -26.63 -3.36 -7.05
C SER A 76 -26.47 -4.80 -6.56
N GLU A 77 -26.76 -5.79 -7.41
CA GLU A 77 -26.64 -7.22 -7.08
C GLU A 77 -25.19 -7.72 -7.26
N SER A 78 -24.30 -6.91 -7.83
CA SER A 78 -22.92 -7.30 -8.04
C SER A 78 -22.14 -7.44 -6.73
N SER A 79 -21.21 -8.40 -6.68
CA SER A 79 -20.20 -8.47 -5.61
C SER A 79 -19.39 -7.17 -5.48
N PHE A 80 -19.27 -6.37 -6.55
CA PHE A 80 -18.60 -5.06 -6.55
C PHE A 80 -19.48 -3.91 -6.03
N SER A 81 -20.76 -4.14 -5.70
CA SER A 81 -21.62 -3.17 -5.00
C SER A 81 -21.56 -3.30 -3.48
N LYS A 82 -21.04 -4.42 -2.96
CA LYS A 82 -20.90 -4.63 -1.52
C LYS A 82 -19.79 -3.73 -0.97
N LYS A 83 -20.14 -2.85 -0.03
CA LYS A 83 -19.23 -1.84 0.54
C LYS A 83 -17.90 -2.39 1.06
N GLN A 84 -17.92 -3.57 1.70
CA GLN A 84 -16.72 -4.26 2.17
C GLN A 84 -15.81 -4.70 1.02
N ASN A 85 -16.41 -5.22 -0.06
CA ASN A 85 -15.68 -5.63 -1.26
C ASN A 85 -15.13 -4.42 -2.00
N ILE A 86 -15.91 -3.33 -2.12
CA ILE A 86 -15.43 -2.06 -2.69
C ILE A 86 -14.19 -1.59 -1.93
N SER A 87 -14.28 -1.53 -0.59
CA SER A 87 -13.17 -1.05 0.24
C SER A 87 -11.94 -1.95 0.08
N ALA A 88 -12.11 -3.27 0.11
CA ALA A 88 -11.02 -4.22 -0.07
C ALA A 88 -10.36 -4.09 -1.44
N VAL A 89 -11.15 -4.09 -2.53
CA VAL A 89 -10.63 -3.98 -3.90
C VAL A 89 -9.99 -2.63 -4.13
N LEU A 90 -10.59 -1.54 -3.65
CA LEU A 90 -10.07 -0.18 -3.78
C LEU A 90 -8.71 -0.02 -3.10
N LEU A 91 -8.57 -0.51 -1.87
CA LEU A 91 -7.32 -0.46 -1.11
C LEU A 91 -6.25 -1.33 -1.77
N VAL A 92 -6.57 -2.60 -2.05
CA VAL A 92 -5.59 -3.56 -2.59
C VAL A 92 -5.14 -3.15 -3.99
N ALA A 93 -6.05 -2.72 -4.86
CA ALA A 93 -5.72 -2.31 -6.24
C ALA A 93 -4.92 -1.00 -6.29
N SER A 94 -4.98 -0.17 -5.24
CA SER A 94 -4.23 1.09 -5.16
C SER A 94 -2.86 0.91 -4.50
N GLN A 95 -2.59 -0.27 -3.94
CA GLN A 95 -1.36 -0.54 -3.20
C GLN A 95 -0.17 -0.74 -4.14
N LYS A 96 0.84 0.13 -4.00
CA LYS A 96 2.16 -0.08 -4.60
C LYS A 96 2.96 -0.97 -3.68
N THR A 97 3.76 -1.89 -4.21
CA THR A 97 4.57 -2.79 -3.40
C THR A 97 6.04 -2.40 -3.50
N LEU A 98 6.63 -2.10 -2.34
CA LEU A 98 8.04 -1.72 -2.23
C LEU A 98 9.00 -2.75 -2.84
N PRO A 99 8.81 -4.08 -2.64
CA PRO A 99 9.69 -5.09 -3.23
C PRO A 99 9.69 -5.09 -4.77
N VAL A 100 8.53 -4.89 -5.40
CA VAL A 100 8.43 -4.86 -6.87
C VAL A 100 9.12 -3.62 -7.42
N MET A 101 8.93 -2.46 -6.78
CA MET A 101 9.63 -1.23 -7.16
C MET A 101 11.15 -1.39 -7.11
N VAL A 102 11.68 -1.96 -6.01
CA VAL A 102 13.12 -2.19 -5.85
C VAL A 102 13.63 -3.14 -6.94
N ALA A 103 12.93 -4.24 -7.19
CA ALA A 103 13.30 -5.19 -8.25
C ALA A 103 13.33 -4.52 -9.64
N VAL A 104 12.33 -3.69 -9.97
CA VAL A 104 12.26 -2.96 -11.24
C VAL A 104 13.41 -1.96 -11.37
N VAL A 105 13.68 -1.17 -10.33
CA VAL A 105 14.76 -0.17 -10.36
C VAL A 105 16.15 -0.82 -10.44
N GLU A 106 16.35 -1.95 -9.77
CA GLU A 106 17.58 -2.74 -9.87
C GLU A 106 17.74 -3.34 -11.27
N GLN A 107 16.68 -3.93 -11.84
CA GLN A 107 16.72 -4.54 -13.17
C GLN A 107 16.90 -3.51 -14.31
N LEU A 108 16.36 -2.30 -14.15
CA LEU A 108 16.51 -1.22 -15.13
C LEU A 108 17.89 -0.53 -15.08
N GLY A 109 18.81 -1.01 -14.23
CA GLY A 109 20.26 -0.82 -14.41
C GLY A 109 20.71 0.63 -14.56
N GLY A 110 20.19 1.55 -13.72
CA GLY A 110 20.62 2.94 -13.71
C GLY A 110 20.14 3.79 -14.90
N ALA A 111 19.28 3.27 -15.79
CA ALA A 111 18.67 4.04 -16.87
C ALA A 111 17.84 5.26 -16.36
N LEU A 112 17.47 5.24 -15.08
CA LEU A 112 16.74 6.30 -14.38
C LEU A 112 17.64 7.11 -13.42
N GLY A 113 18.96 6.86 -13.38
CA GLY A 113 19.92 7.42 -12.42
C GLY A 113 20.41 6.41 -11.37
N GLU A 114 21.22 6.85 -10.39
CA GLU A 114 21.68 5.98 -9.29
C GLU A 114 20.47 5.35 -8.57
N SER A 115 20.36 4.01 -8.60
CA SER A 115 19.19 3.27 -8.13
C SER A 115 18.73 3.67 -6.73
N GLY A 116 19.65 3.95 -5.80
CA GLY A 116 19.23 4.33 -4.45
C GLY A 116 18.85 5.81 -4.26
N LEU A 117 19.11 6.69 -5.24
CA LEU A 117 18.51 8.02 -5.30
C LEU A 117 16.99 7.95 -5.60
N LEU A 118 16.57 6.91 -6.31
CA LEU A 118 15.18 6.64 -6.70
C LEU A 118 14.42 5.83 -5.65
N VAL A 119 15.08 4.86 -5.00
CA VAL A 119 14.44 3.98 -4.02
C VAL A 119 14.00 4.75 -2.77
N LEU A 120 14.78 5.73 -2.33
CA LEU A 120 14.55 6.40 -1.06
C LEU A 120 13.27 7.26 -1.00
N PRO A 121 12.98 8.17 -1.96
CA PRO A 121 11.68 8.83 -2.03
C PRO A 121 10.52 7.85 -2.17
N CYS A 122 10.72 6.72 -2.85
CA CYS A 122 9.70 5.69 -2.99
C CYS A 122 9.40 4.98 -1.66
N ILE A 123 10.41 4.70 -0.83
CA ILE A 123 10.20 4.17 0.54
C ILE A 123 9.36 5.17 1.34
N ALA A 124 9.75 6.46 1.33
CA ALA A 124 9.05 7.49 2.08
C ALA A 124 7.61 7.69 1.60
N ALA A 125 7.39 7.73 0.28
CA ALA A 125 6.06 7.77 -0.31
C ALA A 125 5.23 6.55 0.10
N HIS A 126 5.82 5.35 0.10
CA HIS A 126 5.14 4.11 0.48
C HIS A 126 4.77 4.07 1.97
N LEU A 127 5.62 4.59 2.87
CA LEU A 127 5.28 4.72 4.29
C LEU A 127 4.13 5.69 4.52
N ASN A 128 4.15 6.85 3.86
CA ASN A 128 3.04 7.81 3.90
C ASN A 128 1.75 7.17 3.37
N GLN A 129 1.86 6.35 2.32
CA GLN A 129 0.75 5.58 1.78
C GLN A 129 0.13 4.65 2.82
N ILE A 130 0.93 3.83 3.50
CA ILE A 130 0.47 2.89 4.53
C ILE A 130 -0.26 3.64 5.66
N ILE A 131 0.29 4.78 6.11
CA ILE A 131 -0.34 5.60 7.16
C ILE A 131 -1.69 6.15 6.68
N PHE A 132 -1.75 6.71 5.47
CA PHE A 132 -2.97 7.23 4.87
C PHE A 132 -4.05 6.15 4.74
N ASP A 133 -3.70 5.00 4.17
CA ASP A 133 -4.62 3.89 3.97
C ASP A 133 -5.13 3.36 5.33
N SER A 134 -4.26 3.28 6.34
CA SER A 134 -4.64 2.89 7.71
C SER A 134 -5.63 3.87 8.35
N PHE A 135 -5.41 5.17 8.19
CA PHE A 135 -6.33 6.19 8.68
C PHE A 135 -7.69 6.12 7.97
N LEU A 136 -7.67 6.00 6.65
CA LEU A 136 -8.87 5.89 5.84
C LEU A 136 -9.69 4.65 6.21
N VAL A 137 -9.04 3.49 6.39
CA VAL A 137 -9.68 2.27 6.88
C VAL A 137 -10.31 2.47 8.25
N ASN A 138 -9.59 3.11 9.17
CA ASN A 138 -10.09 3.38 10.52
C ASN A 138 -11.32 4.30 10.52
N VAL A 139 -11.31 5.38 9.74
CA VAL A 139 -12.46 6.28 9.57
C VAL A 139 -13.65 5.55 8.94
N TRP A 140 -13.41 4.68 7.95
CA TRP A 140 -14.47 3.91 7.31
C TRP A 140 -15.14 2.94 8.28
N PHE A 141 -14.35 2.25 9.11
CA PHE A 141 -14.84 1.35 10.16
C PHE A 141 -15.61 2.09 11.25
N GLN A 142 -15.12 3.26 11.70
CA GLN A 142 -15.85 4.09 12.66
C GLN A 142 -17.22 4.51 12.11
N LYS A 143 -17.28 4.98 10.86
CA LYS A 143 -18.54 5.36 10.21
C LYS A 143 -19.52 4.18 10.06
N GLU A 144 -19.03 2.95 9.90
CA GLU A 144 -19.88 1.75 9.90
C GLU A 144 -20.44 1.38 11.26
N HIS A 145 -19.65 1.60 12.32
CA HIS A 145 -20.09 1.31 13.67
C HIS A 145 -21.20 2.27 14.10
N GLU A 146 -21.01 3.57 13.86
CA GLU A 146 -22.00 4.63 14.13
C GLU A 146 -23.33 4.38 13.39
N LEU A 147 -23.28 3.97 12.11
CA LEU A 147 -24.48 3.70 11.31
C LEU A 147 -25.24 2.43 11.74
N LYS A 148 -24.60 1.51 12.46
CA LYS A 148 -25.24 0.31 13.01
C LYS A 148 -25.84 0.53 14.41
N SER A 149 -25.42 1.59 15.10
CA SER A 149 -25.90 1.95 16.44
C SER A 149 -27.00 3.01 16.44
N ALA A 150 -27.29 3.62 15.29
CA ALA A 150 -28.38 4.58 15.06
C ALA A 150 -29.57 3.90 14.38
#